data_AF-A0A7K0ZZL0-F1
#
_entry.id   AF-A0A7K0ZZL0-F1
#
_cell.length_a   1.000
_cell.length_b   1.000
_cell.length_c   1.000
_cell.angle_alpha   90.00
_cell.angle_beta   90.00
_cell.angle_gamma   90.00
#
_symmetry.space_group_name_H-M   'P 1'
#
loop_
_entity.id
_entity.type
_entity.pdbx_description
1 polymer ?
#
loop_
_entity_poly.entity_id
_entity_poly.type
_entity_poly.pdbx_seq_one_letter_code
_entity_poly.pdbx_strand_id
1 'polypeptide(L)' 'MPAITVDDLTVLDRLKAPGLGDQPRRVVSVTTAPQGYEGEGFPVRRAFAGVDLTDLDP' A
#
# COMPACT_ATOMS: atom_id res chain seq x y z
N MET A 1 -7.91 10.40 -7.21
CA MET A 1 -8.22 10.59 -5.78
C MET A 1 -8.80 11.97 -5.56
N PRO A 2 -10.02 12.12 -5.04
CA PRO A 2 -10.47 13.41 -4.53
C PRO A 2 -9.67 13.78 -3.29
N ALA A 3 -9.26 15.06 -3.18
CA ALA A 3 -8.67 15.55 -1.96
C ALA A 3 -9.75 15.56 -0.86
N ILE A 4 -9.53 14.80 0.22
CA ILE A 4 -10.39 14.85 1.39
C ILE A 4 -9.90 16.01 2.25
N THR A 5 -10.63 17.12 2.24
CA THR A 5 -10.42 18.22 3.16
C THR A 5 -11.35 18.07 4.35
N VAL A 6 -10.80 18.16 5.55
CA VAL A 6 -11.54 18.19 6.81
C VAL A 6 -11.34 19.56 7.47
N ASP A 7 -12.33 19.99 8.24
CA ASP A 7 -12.31 21.31 8.89
C ASP A 7 -11.17 21.44 9.91
N ASP A 8 -10.76 20.33 10.53
CA ASP A 8 -9.63 20.28 11.45
C ASP A 8 -8.89 18.94 11.34
N LEU A 9 -7.65 18.99 10.83
CA LEU A 9 -6.78 17.81 10.68
C LEU A 9 -6.37 17.18 12.01
N THR A 10 -6.59 17.87 13.14
CA THR A 10 -6.28 17.36 14.48
C THR A 10 -7.41 16.52 15.09
N VAL A 11 -8.61 16.54 14.47
CA VAL A 11 -9.84 15.89 14.98
C VAL A 11 -10.24 14.66 14.15
N LEU A 12 -9.34 14.16 13.30
CA LEU A 12 -9.61 12.95 12.51
C LEU A 12 -9.94 11.75 13.39
N ASP A 13 -10.95 10.98 12.97
CA ASP A 13 -11.31 9.72 13.62
C ASP A 13 -10.08 8.80 13.66
N ARG A 14 -9.75 8.34 14.86
CA ARG A 14 -8.63 7.41 15.05
C ARG A 14 -9.05 6.01 14.65
N LEU A 15 -8.15 5.31 13.97
CA LEU A 15 -8.29 3.87 13.78
C LEU A 15 -8.30 3.17 15.15
N LYS A 16 -9.23 2.23 15.33
CA LYS A 16 -9.27 1.39 16.53
C LYS A 16 -7.97 0.58 16.62
N ALA A 17 -7.44 0.43 17.83
CA ALA A 17 -6.38 -0.54 18.06
C ALA A 17 -6.94 -1.97 17.84
N PRO A 18 -6.10 -2.92 17.40
CA PRO A 18 -6.50 -4.33 17.33
C PRO A 18 -6.96 -4.85 18.69
N GLY A 19 -8.08 -5.57 18.72
CA GLY A 19 -8.66 -6.18 19.91
C GLY A 19 -8.18 -7.61 20.15
N LEU A 20 -8.56 -8.18 21.30
CA LEU A 20 -8.35 -9.60 21.57
C LEU A 20 -9.20 -10.43 20.60
N GLY A 21 -8.52 -11.27 19.80
CA GLY A 21 -9.16 -12.11 18.77
C GLY A 21 -9.04 -11.56 17.35
N ASP A 22 -8.57 -10.33 17.16
CA ASP A 22 -8.22 -9.84 15.83
C ASP A 22 -7.03 -10.64 15.29
N GLN A 23 -7.17 -11.13 14.05
CA GLN A 23 -6.14 -11.90 13.36
C GLN A 23 -5.59 -11.10 12.18
N PRO A 24 -4.27 -11.11 11.93
CA PRO A 24 -3.72 -10.52 10.73
C PRO A 24 -4.31 -11.19 9.49
N ARG A 25 -4.53 -10.40 8.43
CA ARG A 25 -4.95 -10.96 7.14
C ARG A 25 -3.89 -11.92 6.63
N ARG A 26 -4.33 -13.01 6.00
CA ARG A 26 -3.42 -14.01 5.42
C ARG A 26 -2.60 -13.38 4.28
N VAL A 27 -1.35 -13.79 4.16
CA VAL A 27 -0.50 -13.47 2.99
C VAL A 27 -1.04 -14.18 1.76
N VAL A 28 -1.39 -13.41 0.73
CA VAL A 28 -1.95 -13.91 -0.53
C VAL A 28 -0.84 -14.42 -1.46
N SER A 29 0.26 -13.66 -1.59
CA SER A 29 1.41 -14.01 -2.43
C SER A 29 2.70 -13.40 -1.89
N VAL A 30 3.83 -14.02 -2.22
CA VAL A 30 5.19 -13.48 -2.03
C VAL A 30 5.89 -13.54 -3.37
N THR A 31 6.39 -12.40 -3.86
CA THR A 31 7.05 -12.30 -5.16
C THR A 31 8.28 -11.42 -5.07
N THR A 32 9.33 -11.80 -5.79
CA THR A 32 10.56 -11.00 -5.88
C THR A 32 10.40 -9.96 -6.99
N ALA A 33 10.49 -8.68 -6.62
CA ALA A 33 10.39 -7.58 -7.57
C ALA A 33 11.49 -7.65 -8.63
N PRO A 34 11.15 -7.57 -9.94
CA PRO A 34 12.15 -7.49 -10.99
C PRO A 34 12.93 -6.17 -10.90
N GLN A 35 14.21 -6.24 -11.27
CA GLN A 35 15.09 -5.07 -11.36
C GLN A 35 15.10 -4.49 -12.78
N GLY A 36 15.33 -3.19 -12.89
CA GLY A 36 15.47 -2.50 -14.16
C GLY A 36 16.13 -1.14 -13.97
N TYR A 37 16.13 -0.33 -15.04
CA TYR A 37 16.65 1.03 -15.03
C TYR A 37 15.58 2.00 -15.51
N GLU A 38 15.43 3.14 -14.85
CA GLU A 38 14.44 4.18 -15.20
C GLU A 38 15.07 5.59 -15.17
N GLY A 39 14.47 6.54 -15.91
CA GLY A 39 15.02 7.88 -16.10
C GLY A 39 16.41 7.86 -16.73
N GLU A 40 17.35 8.59 -16.14
CA GLU A 40 18.77 8.68 -16.55
C GLU A 40 19.61 7.43 -16.21
N GLY A 41 18.99 6.24 -16.15
CA GLY A 41 19.68 4.98 -15.85
C GLY A 41 19.76 4.66 -14.35
N PHE A 42 18.78 5.08 -13.55
CA PHE A 42 18.72 4.74 -12.13
C PHE A 42 18.24 3.29 -11.95
N PRO A 43 18.95 2.46 -11.16
CA PRO A 43 18.51 1.11 -10.87
C PRO A 43 17.29 1.13 -9.96
N VAL A 44 16.21 0.46 -10.37
CA VAL A 44 14.95 0.38 -9.65
C VAL A 44 14.46 -1.06 -9.50
N ARG A 45 13.58 -1.30 -8.53
CA ARG A 45 12.81 -2.55 -8.41
C ARG A 45 11.33 -2.27 -8.47
N ARG A 46 10.60 -2.98 -9.34
CA ARG A 46 9.15 -2.79 -9.49
C ARG A 46 8.38 -3.73 -8.57
N ALA A 47 8.02 -3.23 -7.38
CA ALA A 47 7.42 -4.04 -6.31
C ALA A 47 6.14 -4.80 -6.72
N PHE A 48 5.26 -4.15 -7.49
CA PHE A 48 3.97 -4.69 -7.90
C PHE A 48 3.90 -5.05 -9.39
N ALA A 49 5.05 -5.22 -10.06
CA ALA A 49 5.05 -5.60 -11.46
C ALA A 49 4.32 -6.94 -11.66
N GLY A 50 3.21 -6.91 -12.42
CA GLY A 50 2.40 -8.09 -12.73
C GLY A 50 1.40 -8.50 -11.65
N VAL A 51 1.24 -7.74 -10.56
CA VAL A 51 0.15 -7.94 -9.59
C VAL A 51 -1.14 -7.35 -10.16
N ASP A 52 -2.26 -8.05 -9.97
CA ASP A 52 -3.57 -7.54 -10.39
C ASP A 52 -3.90 -6.26 -9.60
N LEU A 53 -4.38 -5.24 -10.31
CA LEU A 53 -4.76 -3.96 -9.69
C LEU A 53 -5.89 -4.14 -8.67
N THR A 54 -6.75 -5.14 -8.82
CA THR A 54 -7.83 -5.41 -7.84
C THR A 54 -7.31 -5.86 -6.49
N ASP A 55 -6.08 -6.40 -6.45
CA ASP A 55 -5.43 -6.85 -5.22
C ASP A 55 -4.60 -5.74 -4.55
N LEU A 56 -4.44 -4.59 -5.21
CA LEU A 56 -3.68 -3.44 -4.71
C LEU A 56 -4.62 -2.41 -4.06
N ASP A 57 -4.12 -1.80 -2.98
CA ASP A 57 -4.77 -0.64 -2.37
C ASP A 57 -4.48 0.61 -3.25
N PRO A 58 -5.50 1.36 -3.70
CA PRO A 58 -5.31 2.53 -4.57
C PRO A 58 -4.58 3.70 -3.92
#